data_AF-A0A535R2S5-F1
#
_entry.id   AF-A0A535R2S5-F1
#
_cell.length_a   1.000
_cell.length_b   1.000
_cell.length_c   1.000
_cell.angle_alpha   90.00
_cell.angle_beta   90.00
_cell.angle_gamma   90.00
#
_symmetry.space_group_name_H-M   'P 1'
#
loop_
_entity.id
_entity.type
_entity.pdbx_description
1 polymer ?
#
loop_
_entity_poly.entity_id
_entity_poly.type
_entity_poly.pdbx_seq_one_letter_code
_entity_poly.pdbx_strand_id
1 'polypeptide(L)'
;MAAQPDVFGRHRVAFSKLTRAWASIAIHGGTATPSRDLIQANIHVATFVPHPRHFNLVQHFDAQAVQWYPWSWLIPSTDFARLAAGKGAYLLFTTTLNPTHANRWTPFRILTADAATAFQAQLHRRSGRRAA
;
A
#
# COMPACT_ATOMS: atom_id res chain seq x y z
N MET A 1 -4.64 -9.41 20.64
CA MET A 1 -3.78 -9.95 19.56
C MET A 1 -4.32 -9.46 18.23
N ALA A 2 -3.50 -8.83 17.39
CA ALA A 2 -3.89 -8.53 16.01
C ALA A 2 -3.94 -9.86 15.23
N ALA A 3 -4.95 -10.03 14.38
CA ALA A 3 -5.07 -11.25 13.57
C ALA A 3 -3.84 -11.37 12.64
N GLN A 4 -3.24 -12.57 12.60
CA GLN A 4 -2.22 -12.90 11.61
C GLN A 4 -2.84 -12.75 10.22
N PRO A 5 -2.19 -12.02 9.28
CA PRO A 5 -2.71 -11.93 7.93
C PRO A 5 -2.71 -13.31 7.27
N ASP A 6 -3.68 -13.51 6.39
CA ASP A 6 -3.73 -14.68 5.51
C ASP A 6 -2.40 -14.79 4.74
N VAL A 7 -1.63 -15.85 5.03
CA VAL A 7 -0.23 -16.03 4.58
C VAL A 7 -0.11 -16.17 3.06
N PHE A 8 -1.24 -16.33 2.36
CA PHE A 8 -1.31 -16.40 0.89
C PHE A 8 -1.12 -15.05 0.18
N GLY A 9 -0.75 -13.97 0.87
CA GLY A 9 -0.45 -12.68 0.22
C GLY A 9 -1.63 -12.13 -0.58
N ARG A 10 -2.87 -12.41 -0.12
CA ARG A 10 -4.07 -12.06 -0.89
C ARG A 10 -4.18 -10.55 -1.02
N HIS A 11 -3.98 -10.05 -2.23
CA HIS A 11 -4.42 -8.72 -2.62
C HIS A 11 -5.93 -8.63 -2.35
N ARG A 12 -6.34 -7.79 -1.41
CA ARG A 12 -7.77 -7.56 -1.12
C ARG A 12 -8.21 -6.30 -1.84
N VAL A 13 -9.44 -6.27 -2.33
CA VAL A 13 -10.04 -5.05 -2.87
C VAL A 13 -11.19 -4.66 -1.95
N ALA A 14 -11.19 -3.44 -1.46
CA ALA A 14 -12.36 -2.84 -0.83
C ALA A 14 -12.93 -1.77 -1.75
N PHE A 15 -14.25 -1.73 -1.87
CA PHE A 15 -14.97 -0.75 -2.69
C PHE A 15 -16.08 -0.11 -1.85
N SER A 16 -16.13 1.22 -1.84
CA SER A 16 -17.21 2.00 -1.26
C SER A 16 -18.32 2.20 -2.28
N LYS A 17 -19.49 1.62 -2.00
CA LYS A 17 -20.70 1.80 -2.83
C LYS A 17 -21.18 3.26 -2.86
N LEU A 18 -20.89 4.02 -1.81
CA LEU A 18 -21.34 5.41 -1.66
C LEU A 18 -20.51 6.40 -2.48
N THR A 19 -19.18 6.25 -2.45
CA THR A 19 -18.25 7.20 -3.10
C THR A 19 -17.69 6.68 -4.42
N ARG A 20 -17.93 5.40 -4.72
CA ARG A 20 -17.28 4.64 -5.80
C ARG A 20 -15.75 4.64 -5.69
N ALA A 21 -15.21 4.91 -4.50
CA ALA A 21 -13.79 4.74 -4.23
C ALA A 21 -13.47 3.28 -4.00
N TRP A 22 -12.27 2.86 -4.39
CA TRP A 22 -11.76 1.55 -4.04
C TRP A 22 -10.32 1.62 -3.62
N ALA A 23 -9.88 0.60 -2.92
CA ALA A 23 -8.48 0.47 -2.58
C ALA A 23 -8.05 -0.98 -2.75
N SER A 24 -6.91 -1.13 -3.42
CA SER A 24 -6.19 -2.37 -3.52
C SER A 24 -5.29 -2.46 -2.29
N ILE A 25 -5.55 -3.44 -1.45
CA ILE A 25 -4.77 -3.73 -0.26
C ILE A 25 -3.73 -4.76 -0.68
N ALA A 26 -2.49 -4.33 -0.73
CA ALA A 26 -1.34 -5.18 -0.99
C ALA A 26 -0.71 -5.54 0.38
N ILE A 27 -1.11 -6.69 0.93
CA ILE A 27 -0.51 -7.23 2.15
C ILE A 27 0.69 -8.06 1.72
N HIS A 28 1.90 -7.50 1.84
CA HIS A 28 3.12 -8.22 1.55
C HIS A 28 3.75 -8.69 2.86
N GLY A 29 3.47 -9.95 3.22
CA GLY A 29 4.42 -10.73 4.01
C GLY A 29 5.65 -10.91 3.11
N GLY A 30 6.83 -10.52 3.59
CA GLY A 30 8.03 -10.46 2.75
C GLY A 30 8.25 -11.77 1.99
N THR A 31 8.53 -11.68 0.69
CA THR A 31 9.36 -12.71 0.08
C THR A 31 10.71 -12.61 0.77
N ALA A 32 11.21 -13.74 1.27
CA ALA A 32 12.52 -13.83 1.91
C ALA A 32 13.62 -13.51 0.89
N THR A 33 13.83 -12.23 0.59
CA THR A 33 15.06 -11.76 -0.05
C THR A 33 16.16 -11.75 1.01
N PRO A 34 17.41 -12.12 0.67
CA PRO A 34 18.53 -12.11 1.61
C PRO A 34 18.81 -10.72 2.24
N SER A 35 18.23 -9.65 1.69
CA SER A 35 18.13 -8.35 2.36
C SER A 35 16.98 -8.34 3.36
N ARG A 36 17.28 -8.63 4.64
CA ARG A 36 16.30 -8.61 5.75
C ARG A 36 15.61 -7.25 5.96
N ASP A 37 16.09 -6.20 5.32
CA ASP A 37 15.66 -4.82 5.58
C ASP A 37 14.82 -4.18 4.47
N LEU A 38 14.31 -4.95 3.50
CA LEU A 38 13.50 -4.42 2.39
C LEU A 38 12.06 -4.92 2.41
N ILE A 39 11.12 -4.02 2.11
CA ILE A 39 9.73 -4.32 1.79
C ILE A 39 9.54 -4.09 0.30
N GLN A 40 8.99 -5.08 -0.40
CA GLN A 40 8.71 -5.02 -1.83
C GLN A 40 7.27 -5.37 -2.16
N ALA A 41 6.68 -4.61 -3.08
CA ALA A 41 5.34 -4.84 -3.63
C ALA A 41 5.36 -4.53 -5.13
N ASN A 42 5.27 -5.58 -5.96
CA ASN A 42 5.37 -5.44 -7.41
C ASN A 42 4.01 -5.70 -8.04
N ILE A 43 3.57 -4.80 -8.92
CA ILE A 43 2.27 -4.92 -9.60
C ILE A 43 2.53 -4.92 -11.11
N HIS A 44 1.97 -5.90 -11.82
CA HIS A 44 2.11 -5.97 -13.27
C HIS A 44 1.39 -4.77 -13.93
N VAL A 45 2.06 -4.09 -14.86
CA VAL A 45 1.53 -2.86 -15.49
C VAL A 45 0.23 -3.13 -16.24
N ALA A 46 0.12 -4.29 -16.88
CA ALA A 46 -1.07 -4.65 -17.66
C ALA A 46 -2.34 -4.83 -16.82
N THR A 47 -2.20 -5.01 -15.49
CA THR A 47 -3.33 -5.20 -14.57
C THR A 47 -3.54 -4.00 -13.66
N PHE A 48 -2.76 -2.92 -13.79
CA PHE A 48 -2.85 -1.75 -12.93
C PHE A 48 -3.46 -0.57 -13.67
N VAL A 49 -4.62 -0.10 -13.20
CA VAL A 49 -5.27 1.11 -13.70
C VAL A 49 -5.17 2.20 -12.63
N PRO A 50 -4.33 3.23 -12.84
CA PRO A 50 -4.27 4.39 -11.96
C PRO A 50 -5.59 5.15 -12.03
N HIS A 51 -6.16 5.53 -10.90
CA HIS A 51 -7.42 6.27 -10.85
C HIS A 51 -7.47 7.21 -9.62
N PRO A 52 -8.05 8.42 -9.73
CA PRO A 52 -8.11 9.38 -8.62
C PRO A 52 -8.83 8.89 -7.36
N ARG A 53 -9.62 7.81 -7.47
CA ARG A 53 -10.34 7.18 -6.36
C ARG A 53 -9.79 5.79 -5.98
N HIS A 54 -8.64 5.43 -6.53
CA HIS A 54 -7.95 4.17 -6.25
C HIS A 54 -6.73 4.44 -5.38
N PHE A 55 -6.60 3.71 -4.28
CA PHE A 55 -5.44 3.78 -3.38
C PHE A 55 -4.79 2.40 -3.23
N ASN A 56 -3.48 2.39 -3.02
CA ASN A 56 -2.70 1.22 -2.63
C ASN A 56 -2.39 1.32 -1.14
N LEU A 57 -2.77 0.31 -0.36
CA LEU A 57 -2.32 0.17 1.02
C LEU A 57 -1.27 -0.95 1.06
N VAL A 58 -0.03 -0.59 1.41
CA VAL A 58 1.08 -1.54 1.59
C VAL A 58 1.34 -1.69 3.09
N GLN A 59 1.34 -2.94 3.56
CA GLN A 59 1.64 -3.29 4.94
C GLN A 59 2.64 -4.44 4.98
N HIS A 60 3.48 -4.46 6.03
CA HIS A 60 4.46 -5.51 6.25
C HIS A 60 4.20 -6.22 7.58
N PHE A 61 4.11 -7.55 7.51
CA PHE A 61 4.04 -8.42 8.67
C PHE A 61 5.32 -9.25 8.72
N ASP A 62 6.04 -9.15 9.84
CA ASP A 62 7.19 -9.99 10.15
C ASP A 62 6.67 -11.31 10.71
N ALA A 63 6.81 -12.38 9.92
CA ALA A 63 6.36 -13.71 10.30
C ALA A 63 7.23 -14.35 11.39
N GLN A 64 8.51 -13.97 11.51
CA GLN A 64 9.41 -14.50 12.54
C GLN A 64 9.09 -13.89 13.89
N ALA A 65 8.94 -12.57 13.94
CA ALA A 65 8.56 -11.86 15.15
C ALA A 65 7.04 -11.86 15.42
N VAL A 66 6.24 -12.41 14.49
CA VAL A 66 4.78 -12.50 14.55
C VAL A 66 4.15 -11.14 14.86
N GLN A 67 4.61 -10.10 14.16
CA GLN A 67 4.20 -8.73 14.43
C GLN A 67 4.12 -7.89 13.16
N TRP A 68 3.26 -6.87 13.21
CA TRP A 68 3.20 -5.86 12.17
C TRP A 68 4.34 -4.85 12.33
N TYR A 69 4.93 -4.46 11.21
CA TYR A 69 5.87 -3.34 11.22
C TYR A 69 5.14 -2.04 11.58
N PRO A 70 5.74 -1.10 12.34
CA PRO A 70 5.06 0.10 12.82
C PRO A 70 4.54 1.04 11.74
N TRP A 71 5.08 0.94 10.52
CA TRP A 71 4.72 1.78 9.39
C TRP A 71 4.00 1.02 8.29
N SER A 72 2.98 1.65 7.74
CA SER A 72 2.27 1.27 6.52
C SER A 72 2.36 2.41 5.50
N TRP A 73 1.99 2.15 4.24
CA TRP A 73 1.95 3.16 3.19
C TRP A 73 0.60 3.20 2.53
N LEU A 74 -0.06 4.36 2.56
CA LEU A 74 -1.35 4.59 1.90
C LEU A 74 -1.17 5.58 0.77
N ILE A 75 -1.13 5.07 -0.46
CA ILE A 75 -0.63 5.79 -1.63
C ILE A 75 -1.77 5.97 -2.65
N PRO A 76 -2.07 7.18 -3.13
CA PRO A 76 -2.93 7.34 -4.30
C PRO A 76 -2.37 6.57 -5.50
N SER A 77 -3.20 5.80 -6.19
CA SER A 77 -2.74 4.93 -7.30
C SER A 77 -2.09 5.71 -8.45
N THR A 78 -2.49 6.97 -8.66
CA THR A 78 -1.87 7.89 -9.63
C THR A 78 -0.45 8.26 -9.23
N ASP A 79 -0.21 8.52 -7.94
CA ASP A 79 1.13 8.76 -7.41
C ASP A 79 1.97 7.49 -7.43
N PHE A 80 1.36 6.36 -7.11
CA PHE A 80 2.01 5.06 -7.18
C PHE A 80 2.51 4.78 -8.60
N ALA A 81 1.65 4.88 -9.63
CA ALA A 81 2.08 4.66 -11.01
C ALA A 81 3.23 5.58 -11.43
N ARG A 82 3.17 6.86 -11.05
CA ARG A 82 4.22 7.82 -11.35
C ARG A 82 5.55 7.49 -10.68
N LEU A 83 5.53 7.11 -9.40
CA LEU A 83 6.74 6.86 -8.59
C LEU A 83 7.30 5.44 -8.74
N ALA A 84 6.45 4.47 -9.11
CA ALA A 84 6.80 3.07 -9.29
C ALA A 84 7.20 2.74 -10.74
N ALA A 85 6.97 3.68 -11.68
CA ALA A 85 7.33 3.50 -13.08
C ALA A 85 8.83 3.28 -13.25
N GLY A 86 9.18 2.35 -14.13
CA GLY A 86 10.55 2.02 -14.51
C GLY A 86 10.57 1.35 -15.88
N LYS A 87 11.73 0.82 -16.28
CA LYS A 87 11.85 -0.01 -17.49
C LYS A 87 11.44 -1.45 -17.15
N GLY A 88 10.25 -1.88 -17.57
CA GLY A 88 9.80 -3.26 -17.39
C GLY A 88 8.29 -3.43 -17.29
N ALA A 89 7.86 -4.68 -17.09
CA ALA A 89 6.44 -5.06 -17.02
C ALA A 89 5.81 -4.84 -15.62
N TYR A 90 6.54 -4.27 -14.67
CA TYR A 90 6.09 -4.12 -13.28
C TYR A 90 6.27 -2.69 -12.78
N LEU A 91 5.28 -2.22 -12.03
CA LEU A 91 5.38 -1.09 -11.12
C LEU A 91 6.02 -1.59 -9.82
N LEU A 92 7.14 -0.99 -9.44
CA LEU A 92 7.95 -1.44 -8.31
C LEU A 92 7.80 -0.53 -7.10
N PHE A 93 7.23 -1.08 -6.02
CA PHE A 93 7.40 -0.54 -4.68
C PHE A 93 8.57 -1.23 -4.01
N THR A 94 9.53 -0.45 -3.55
CA THR A 94 10.64 -0.94 -2.73
C THR A 94 10.97 0.13 -1.71
N THR A 95 10.94 -0.25 -0.43
CA THR A 95 11.29 0.60 0.71
C THR A 95 12.08 -0.21 1.72
N THR A 96 12.75 0.46 2.64
CA THR A 96 13.49 -0.18 3.73
C THR A 96 12.69 -0.20 5.04
N LEU A 97 12.97 -1.20 5.88
CA LEU A 97 12.58 -1.28 7.29
C LEU A 97 13.41 -0.34 8.18
N ASN A 98 14.44 0.30 7.66
CA ASN A 98 15.17 1.33 8.41
C ASN A 98 14.35 2.63 8.46
N PRO A 99 13.89 3.07 9.65
CA PRO A 99 13.05 4.26 9.77
C PRO A 99 13.81 5.56 9.47
N THR A 100 15.14 5.60 9.58
CA THR A 100 15.96 6.81 9.38
C THR A 100 16.21 7.13 7.91
N HIS A 101 15.98 6.17 7.01
CA HIS A 101 16.23 6.34 5.60
C HIS A 101 14.96 6.84 4.89
N ALA A 102 14.94 8.15 4.57
CA ALA A 102 13.89 8.72 3.74
C ALA A 102 13.99 8.20 2.30
N ASN A 103 12.85 7.97 1.64
CA ASN A 103 12.78 7.60 0.24
C ASN A 103 11.51 8.19 -0.41
N ARG A 104 11.30 7.90 -1.70
CA ARG A 104 10.16 8.42 -2.46
C ARG A 104 8.78 8.04 -1.91
N TRP A 105 8.70 7.04 -1.03
CA TRP A 105 7.46 6.59 -0.39
C TRP A 105 7.22 7.24 0.98
N THR A 106 8.22 7.91 1.56
CA THR A 106 8.13 8.56 2.88
C THR A 106 6.91 9.48 3.03
N PRO A 107 6.50 10.30 2.03
CA PRO A 107 5.33 11.15 2.16
C PRO A 107 3.99 10.41 2.38
N PHE A 108 3.93 9.12 2.06
CA PHE A 108 2.71 8.30 2.17
C PHE A 108 2.71 7.38 3.40
N ARG A 109 3.73 7.52 4.25
CA ARG A 109 3.90 6.71 5.45
C ARG A 109 2.85 7.10 6.50
N ILE A 110 2.19 6.10 7.06
CA ILE A 110 1.24 6.22 8.17
C ILE A 110 1.58 5.17 9.23
N LEU A 111 1.21 5.41 10.49
CA LEU A 111 1.32 4.38 11.52
C LEU A 111 0.41 3.20 11.16
N THR A 112 0.92 1.98 11.29
CA THR A 112 0.14 0.76 11.02
C THR A 112 -1.08 0.65 11.93
N ALA A 113 -0.99 1.17 13.16
CA ALA A 113 -2.12 1.27 14.08
C ALA A 113 -3.27 2.13 13.52
N ASP A 114 -2.95 3.14 12.72
CA ASP A 114 -3.93 4.07 12.12
C ASP A 114 -4.40 3.63 10.73
N ALA A 115 -3.82 2.55 10.17
CA ALA A 115 -4.03 2.16 8.78
C ALA A 115 -5.50 1.91 8.46
N ALA A 116 -6.25 1.24 9.35
CA ALA A 116 -7.67 0.98 9.18
C ALA A 116 -8.49 2.29 9.12
N THR A 117 -8.23 3.21 10.07
CA THR A 117 -8.91 4.51 10.14
C THR A 117 -8.60 5.37 8.93
N ALA A 118 -7.31 5.48 8.55
CA ALA A 118 -6.88 6.24 7.39
C ALA A 118 -7.49 5.69 6.09
N PHE A 119 -7.53 4.35 5.96
CA PHE A 119 -8.13 3.68 4.83
C PHE A 119 -9.63 3.96 4.70
N GLN A 120 -10.39 3.80 5.79
CA GLN A 120 -11.81 4.11 5.82
C GLN A 120 -12.08 5.59 5.52
N ALA A 121 -11.27 6.50 6.04
CA ALA A 121 -11.38 7.91 5.75
C ALA A 121 -11.22 8.20 4.26
N GLN A 122 -10.26 7.56 3.56
CA GLN A 122 -10.12 7.71 2.11
C GLN A 122 -11.29 7.13 1.33
N LEU A 123 -11.80 5.95 1.73
CA LEU A 123 -12.96 5.35 1.08
C LEU A 123 -14.25 6.16 1.26
N HIS A 124 -14.38 6.89 2.37
CA HIS A 124 -15.56 7.69 2.68
C HIS A 124 -15.44 9.17 2.35
N ARG A 125 -14.25 9.67 1.96
CA ARG A 125 -14.11 11.00 1.39
C ARG A 125 -14.97 11.09 0.14
N ARG A 126 -16.06 11.86 0.23
CA ARG A 126 -16.75 12.33 -0.96
C ARG A 126 -15.73 13.10 -1.79
N SER A 127 -15.61 12.76 -3.07
CA SER A 127 -14.88 13.62 -4.00
C SER A 127 -15.51 15.00 -3.88
N GLY A 128 -14.78 15.96 -3.30
CA GLY A 128 -15.16 17.35 -3.38
C GLY A 128 -15.40 17.62 -4.86
N ARG A 129 -16.61 18.09 -5.19
CA ARG A 129 -16.95 18.57 -6.52
C ARG A 129 -15.79 19.46 -6.96
N ARG A 130 -15.05 19.11 -8.01
CA ARG A 130 -14.15 20.08 -8.65
C ARG A 130 -15.02 21.29 -8.95
N ALA A 131 -14.70 22.42 -8.35
CA ALA A 131 -15.30 23.68 -8.73
C ALA A 131 -14.77 24.04 -10.12
N ALA A 132 -15.73 24.36 -11.00
CA ALA A 132 -15.61 24.88 -12.37
C ALA A 132 -14.88 24.00 -13.39
#